data_AF-A0AAW1JJY6-F1
#
_entry.id   AF-A0AAW1JJY6-F1
#
_cell.length_a   1.000
_cell.length_b   1.000
_cell.length_c   1.000
_cell.angle_alpha   90.00
_cell.angle_beta   90.00
_cell.angle_gamma   90.00
#
_symmetry.space_group_name_H-M   'P 1'
#
loop_
_entity.id
_entity.type
_entity.pdbx_description
1 polymer ?
#
loop_
_entity_poly.entity_id
_entity_poly.type
_entity_poly.pdbx_seq_one_letter_code
_entity_poly.pdbx_strand_id
1 'polypeptide(L)'
;MCNVYERLCEQKDRMKKHYDKTSRKASITYKKVDKVVVRSSNDRYCHKAVVLGKAEEPKSYWIQQDSNSRIVRRNSAQMKPSLTKPDYITRSYIRP
;
A
#
# COMPACT_ATOMS: atom_id res chain seq x y z
N MET A 1 19.98 30.40 -17.96
CA MET A 1 19.29 30.16 -16.68
C MET A 1 18.31 29.01 -16.88
N CYS A 2 18.34 27.96 -16.04
CA CYS A 2 17.29 26.94 -16.10
C CYS A 2 16.01 27.50 -15.47
N ASN A 3 14.93 27.52 -16.22
CA ASN A 3 13.64 27.99 -15.75
C ASN A 3 13.12 27.02 -14.67
N VAL A 4 12.93 27.51 -13.45
CA VAL A 4 12.49 26.69 -12.30
C VAL A 4 11.15 26.01 -12.60
N TYR A 5 10.30 26.68 -13.38
CA TYR A 5 9.01 26.15 -13.82
C TYR A 5 9.16 24.89 -14.68
N GLU A 6 10.07 24.89 -15.64
CA GLU A 6 10.31 23.74 -16.53
C GLU A 6 10.81 22.52 -15.74
N ARG A 7 11.71 22.73 -14.77
CA ARG A 7 12.17 21.65 -13.87
C ARG A 7 11.04 21.05 -13.04
N LEU A 8 10.12 21.88 -12.54
CA LEU A 8 8.96 21.40 -11.78
C LEU A 8 8.00 20.59 -12.66
N CYS A 9 7.76 21.03 -13.89
CA CYS A 9 6.96 20.29 -14.88
C CYS A 9 7.59 18.93 -15.19
N GLU A 10 8.89 18.89 -15.50
CA GLU A 10 9.59 17.62 -15.75
C GLU A 10 9.55 16.67 -14.56
N GLN A 11 9.70 17.19 -13.34
CA GLN A 11 9.68 16.39 -12.12
C GLN A 11 8.29 15.77 -11.91
N LYS A 12 7.22 16.53 -12.14
CA LYS A 12 5.84 16.03 -12.09
C LYS A 12 5.61 14.91 -13.11
N ASP A 13 6.09 15.06 -14.34
CA ASP A 13 5.93 14.05 -15.38
C ASP A 13 6.72 12.77 -15.08
N ARG A 14 7.95 12.90 -14.56
CA ARG A 14 8.74 11.75 -14.10
C ARG A 14 8.03 11.00 -12.96
N MET A 15 7.46 11.72 -12.00
CA MET A 15 6.68 11.12 -10.91
C MET A 15 5.45 10.38 -11.43
N LYS A 16 4.71 10.97 -12.38
CA LYS A 16 3.56 10.33 -13.02
C LYS A 16 3.94 9.04 -13.74
N LYS A 17 4.96 9.08 -14.60
CA LYS A 17 5.47 7.89 -15.33
C LYS A 17 5.93 6.79 -14.37
N HIS A 18 6.61 7.15 -13.28
CA HIS A 18 7.06 6.20 -12.27
C HIS A 18 5.88 5.55 -11.54
N TYR A 19 4.86 6.34 -11.17
CA TYR A 19 3.64 5.84 -10.55
C TYR A 19 2.90 4.86 -11.47
N ASP A 20 2.70 5.21 -12.74
CA ASP A 20 2.03 4.34 -13.72
C ASP A 20 2.77 3.02 -13.95
N LYS A 21 4.10 3.03 -13.91
CA LYS A 21 4.91 1.81 -14.02
C LYS A 21 4.78 0.90 -12.79
N THR A 22 4.75 1.50 -11.60
CA THR A 22 4.67 0.75 -10.33
C THR A 22 3.25 0.28 -10.01
N SER A 23 2.23 1.01 -10.47
CA SER A 23 0.81 0.62 -10.38
C SER A 23 0.47 -0.60 -11.22
N ARG A 24 1.28 -0.98 -12.22
CA ARG A 24 1.06 -2.20 -13.02
C ARG A 24 1.63 -3.49 -12.41
N LYS A 25 2.50 -3.42 -11.39
CA LYS A 25 3.04 -4.63 -10.74
C LYS A 25 1.94 -5.35 -9.95
N ALA A 26 1.91 -6.69 -9.99
CA ALA A 26 0.94 -7.49 -9.23
C ALA A 26 0.97 -7.10 -7.74
N SER A 27 -0.18 -6.71 -7.20
CA SER A 27 -0.34 -6.33 -5.80
C SER A 27 -1.34 -7.25 -5.11
N ILE A 28 -1.14 -7.47 -3.82
CA ILE A 28 -2.09 -8.18 -2.96
C ILE A 28 -3.39 -7.37 -2.94
N THR A 29 -4.51 -8.04 -3.20
CA THR A 29 -5.86 -7.46 -3.10
C THR A 29 -6.41 -7.74 -1.71
N TYR A 30 -6.74 -6.69 -0.98
CA TYR A 30 -7.38 -6.78 0.33
C TYR A 30 -8.90 -6.62 0.21
N LYS A 31 -9.64 -7.33 1.07
CA LYS A 31 -11.09 -7.24 1.22
C LYS A 31 -11.46 -6.38 2.43
N LYS A 32 -12.71 -5.93 2.48
CA LYS A 32 -13.26 -5.25 3.66
C LYS A 32 -13.21 -6.19 4.87
N VAL A 33 -12.90 -5.65 6.03
CA VAL A 33 -12.68 -6.35 7.32
C VAL A 33 -11.36 -7.13 7.41
N ASP A 34 -10.53 -7.15 6.37
CA ASP A 34 -9.21 -7.78 6.46
C ASP A 34 -8.34 -7.08 7.52
N LYS A 35 -7.71 -7.89 8.38
CA LYS A 35 -6.73 -7.40 9.35
C LYS A 35 -5.38 -7.26 8.68
N VAL A 36 -4.82 -6.07 8.79
CA VAL A 36 -3.56 -5.69 8.15
C VAL A 36 -2.64 -5.01 9.16
N VAL A 37 -1.36 -5.01 8.82
CA VAL A 37 -0.32 -4.31 9.53
C VAL A 37 0.25 -3.27 8.60
N VAL A 38 0.35 -2.04 9.07
CA VAL A 38 0.82 -0.90 8.29
C VAL A 38 2.04 -0.29 8.94
N ARG A 39 3.06 0.00 8.11
CA ARG A 39 4.23 0.78 8.52
C ARG A 39 4.21 2.12 7.80
N SER A 40 4.15 3.21 8.57
CA SER A 40 4.42 4.54 8.01
C SER A 40 5.92 4.74 7.85
N SER A 41 6.33 5.66 6.98
CA SER A 41 7.74 6.05 6.81
C SER A 41 8.34 6.68 8.07
N ASN A 42 7.50 7.32 8.89
CA ASN A 42 7.91 8.02 10.12
C ASN A 42 7.84 7.12 11.36
N ASP A 43 7.16 5.98 11.28
CA ASP A 43 6.92 5.14 12.44
C ASP A 43 8.05 4.11 12.56
N ARG A 44 8.64 3.99 13.76
CA ARG A 44 9.56 2.89 14.09
C ARG A 44 8.85 1.53 14.11
N TYR A 45 7.54 1.55 14.37
CA TYR A 45 6.76 0.35 14.63
C TYR A 45 5.65 0.16 13.61
N CYS A 46 5.22 -1.09 13.51
CA CYS A 46 4.12 -1.50 12.68
C CYS A 46 2.80 -1.41 13.47
N HIS A 47 1.76 -0.83 12.89
CA HIS A 47 0.46 -0.66 13.52
C HIS A 47 -0.55 -1.65 12.95
N LYS A 48 -1.35 -2.28 13.81
CA LYS A 48 -2.50 -3.09 13.39
C LYS A 48 -3.62 -2.18 12.90
N ALA A 49 -4.31 -2.61 11.86
CA ALA A 49 -5.42 -1.89 11.27
C ALA A 49 -6.40 -2.86 10.59
N VAL A 50 -7.61 -2.39 10.36
CA VAL A 50 -8.66 -3.10 9.64
C VAL A 50 -9.01 -2.37 8.35
N VAL A 51 -9.16 -3.11 7.25
CA VAL A 51 -9.55 -2.55 5.97
C VAL A 51 -11.03 -2.20 5.96
N LEU A 52 -11.37 -0.94 5.71
CA LEU A 52 -12.75 -0.46 5.59
C LEU A 52 -13.29 -0.58 4.17
N GLY A 53 -12.40 -0.46 3.17
CA GLY A 53 -12.78 -0.53 1.77
C GLY A 53 -11.65 -0.08 0.84
N LYS A 54 -11.90 -0.22 -0.46
CA LYS A 54 -11.00 0.26 -1.51
C LYS A 54 -11.20 1.78 -1.67
N ALA A 55 -10.10 2.51 -1.79
CA ALA A 55 -10.15 3.94 -2.11
C ALA A 55 -10.26 4.15 -3.64
N GLU A 56 -10.54 5.37 -4.06
CA GLU A 56 -10.63 5.74 -5.47
C GLU A 56 -9.29 5.56 -6.19
N GLU A 57 -8.18 5.88 -5.51
CA GLU A 57 -6.86 5.78 -6.12
C GLU A 57 -6.38 4.33 -6.24
N PRO A 58 -5.64 4.00 -7.31
CA PRO A 58 -5.25 2.63 -7.56
C PRO A 58 -4.40 2.08 -6.42
N LYS A 59 -4.73 0.84 -6.03
CA LYS A 59 -4.07 0.10 -4.94
C LYS A 59 -4.14 0.77 -3.58
N SER A 60 -5.01 1.75 -3.39
CA SER A 60 -5.18 2.42 -2.12
C SER A 60 -6.42 1.89 -1.41
N TYR A 61 -6.33 1.80 -0.09
CA TYR A 61 -7.38 1.31 0.78
C TYR A 61 -7.58 2.27 1.94
N TRP A 62 -8.84 2.43 2.34
CA TRP A 62 -9.19 3.06 3.60
C TRP A 62 -9.03 2.03 4.71
N ILE A 63 -8.24 2.38 5.71
CA ILE A 63 -8.00 1.52 6.87
C ILE A 63 -8.28 2.28 8.16
N GLN A 64 -8.70 1.55 9.19
CA GLN A 64 -8.84 2.05 10.54
C GLN A 64 -7.73 1.48 11.40
N GLN A 65 -6.90 2.33 12.00
CA GLN A 65 -5.83 1.88 12.91
C GLN A 65 -6.41 1.49 14.27
N ASP A 66 -5.93 0.37 14.83
CA ASP A 66 -6.41 -0.12 16.14
C ASP A 66 -5.97 0.80 17.29
N SER A 67 -4.81 1.47 17.17
CA SER A 67 -4.21 2.23 18.27
C SER A 67 -4.93 3.54 18.62
N ASN A 68 -5.60 4.16 17.65
CA ASN A 68 -6.22 5.48 17.81
C ASN A 68 -7.56 5.60 17.06
N SER A 69 -8.06 4.49 16.51
CA SER A 69 -9.27 4.43 15.67
C SER A 69 -9.28 5.38 14.47
N ARG A 70 -8.12 5.93 14.09
CA ARG A 70 -8.01 6.91 13.01
C ARG A 70 -8.17 6.22 11.67
N ILE A 71 -9.00 6.83 10.82
CA ILE A 71 -9.15 6.41 9.43
C ILE A 71 -8.07 7.08 8.60
N VAL A 72 -7.26 6.26 7.93
CA VAL A 72 -6.18 6.74 7.05
C VAL A 72 -6.23 5.99 5.74
N ARG A 73 -5.78 6.66 4.68
CA ARG A 73 -5.59 6.02 3.38
C ARG A 73 -4.18 5.45 3.30
N ARG A 74 -4.04 4.21 2.86
CA ARG A 74 -2.73 3.57 2.64
C ARG A 74 -2.69 2.80 1.34
N ASN A 75 -1.51 2.78 0.74
CA ASN A 75 -1.24 1.96 -0.44
C ASN A 75 -1.01 0.51 -0.02
N SER A 76 -1.43 -0.45 -0.85
CA SER A 76 -1.22 -1.88 -0.61
C SER A 76 0.24 -2.26 -0.41
N ALA A 77 1.19 -1.51 -0.98
CA ALA A 77 2.63 -1.70 -0.77
C ALA A 77 3.10 -1.36 0.66
N GLN A 78 2.35 -0.51 1.38
CA GLN A 78 2.60 -0.14 2.78
C GLN A 78 1.86 -1.04 3.77
N MET A 79 1.04 -1.95 3.26
CA MET A 79 0.20 -2.85 4.01
C MET A 79 0.75 -4.27 3.91
N LYS A 80 0.69 -5.01 5.01
CA LYS A 80 0.96 -6.44 5.07
C LYS A 80 -0.22 -7.13 5.73
N PRO A 81 -0.59 -8.36 5.33
CA PRO A 81 -1.61 -9.11 6.06
C PRO A 81 -1.16 -9.32 7.52
N SER A 82 -2.07 -9.09 8.45
CA SER A 82 -1.85 -9.36 9.87
C SER A 82 -2.02 -10.86 10.08
N LEU A 83 -0.92 -11.61 10.02
CA LEU A 83 -0.93 -13.04 10.34
C LEU A 83 -1.26 -13.24 11.83
N THR A 84 -2.54 -13.39 12.16
CA THR A 84 -2.97 -14.61 12.83
C THR A 84 -3.19 -15.60 11.69
N LYS A 85 -2.28 -16.56 11.51
CA LYS A 85 -2.30 -17.52 10.40
C LYS A 85 -3.70 -18.11 10.20
N PRO A 86 -4.06 -18.40 8.94
CA PRO A 86 -4.56 -19.73 8.68
C PRO A 86 -3.57 -20.43 7.75
N ASP A 87 -3.39 -21.72 7.96
CA ASP A 87 -2.45 -22.58 7.23
C ASP A 87 -2.85 -22.77 5.76
N TYR A 88 -2.75 -21.71 4.95
CA TYR A 88 -2.77 -21.81 3.50
C TYR A 88 -1.66 -20.94 2.93
N ILE A 89 -0.98 -21.48 1.93
CA ILE A 89 0.32 -21.03 1.40
C ILE A 89 1.50 -21.64 2.19
N THR A 90 1.44 -22.95 2.45
CA THR A 90 2.61 -23.77 2.08
C THR A 90 2.78 -23.60 0.58
N ARG A 91 3.84 -22.91 0.19
CA ARG A 91 4.31 -22.82 -1.18
C ARG A 91 4.40 -24.25 -1.73
N SER A 92 3.49 -24.63 -2.61
CA SER A 92 3.65 -25.80 -3.45
C SER A 92 4.77 -25.49 -4.45
N TYR A 93 6.02 -25.65 -4.03
CA TYR A 93 7.09 -25.95 -4.97
C TYR A 93 6.94 -27.43 -5.33
N ILE A 94 6.04 -27.72 -6.27
CA ILE A 94 6.18 -28.93 -7.08
C ILE A 94 7.32 -28.60 -8.03
N ARG A 95 8.54 -29.07 -7.70
CA ARG A 95 9.58 -29.22 -8.72
C ARG A 95 9.29 -30.52 -9.48
N PRO A 96 9.50 -30.55 -10.80
CA PRO A 96 9.43 -31.78 -11.59
C PRO A 96 10.47 -32.79 -11.13
#